data_AF-A0ABD5YNW5-F1
#
_entry.id   AF-A0ABD5YNW5-F1
#
_cell.length_a   1.000
_cell.length_b   1.000
_cell.length_c   1.000
_cell.angle_alpha   90.00
_cell.angle_beta   90.00
_cell.angle_gamma   90.00
#
_symmetry.space_group_name_H-M   'P 1'
#
loop_
_entity.id
_entity.type
_entity.pdbx_description
1 polymer ?
#
loop_
_entity_poly.entity_id
_entity_poly.type
_entity_poly.pdbx_seq_one_letter_code
_entity_poly.pdbx_strand_id
1 'polypeptide(L)'
;MLRIDYKPRDFGLVVFFSVAVILTHQISAFIMLVFTGSGLLAYFGLGLGIFDIGRPSWERSSTRESVNLTGLLVFDLGLITFMWSLTPHHGNSFLMIILDYFVSTVEKSGVGQLQSTNAQNIPPNVMPQQTLMQSIVEYLDVLGFLLLLLLTIVGCLYIIRQENISHATFTCVIATVIMLMFVFGFPMFGITTFVPGRWYPFVAAPMAVIAAIGLPYLVKNTQPSVMVVVLLLFVVVFPAASILASESTQDQPAFTNTQTRYSYTESELAAMQAIDTYAENKSKNWVTDHPYATAIERTESHNMESGAIQDGKVAGYERNQNSRMEQLLQCSETLIPSSIGTIREVVLRTTTSSTIMRVFPTHPRLSFSRSAVEKTSST
;
A
#
# COMPACT_ATOMS: atom_id res chain seq x y z
N MET A 1 31.29 18.51 18.77
CA MET A 1 30.18 19.30 19.33
C MET A 1 29.86 20.43 18.35
N LEU A 2 28.90 20.25 17.44
CA LEU A 2 28.50 21.30 16.48
C LEU A 2 27.57 22.27 17.24
N ARG A 3 28.00 23.51 17.49
CA ARG A 3 27.16 24.59 18.00
C ARG A 3 26.35 25.10 16.81
N ILE A 4 25.07 24.76 16.72
CA ILE A 4 24.18 25.34 15.73
C ILE A 4 23.51 26.50 16.45
N ASP A 5 24.08 27.68 16.33
CA ASP A 5 23.39 28.91 16.72
C ASP A 5 22.20 29.04 15.78
N TYR A 6 20.98 28.80 16.29
CA TYR A 6 19.76 28.84 15.49
C TYR A 6 19.57 30.27 14.96
N LYS A 7 19.71 30.42 13.64
CA LYS A 7 19.45 31.70 12.97
C LYS A 7 17.96 31.77 12.62
N PRO A 8 17.34 32.96 12.58
CA PRO A 8 15.95 33.12 12.11
C PRO A 8 15.73 32.54 10.71
N ARG A 9 16.80 32.50 9.89
CA ARG A 9 16.83 31.78 8.61
C ARG A 9 16.45 30.30 8.75
N ASP A 10 17.02 29.61 9.73
CA ASP A 10 16.84 28.16 9.88
C ASP A 10 15.39 27.87 10.31
N PHE A 11 14.81 28.72 11.18
CA PHE A 11 13.39 28.67 11.51
C PHE A 11 12.49 28.95 10.28
N GLY A 12 12.80 30.00 9.52
CA GLY A 12 12.08 30.31 8.29
C GLY A 12 12.11 29.18 7.27
N LEU A 13 13.25 28.48 7.13
CA LEU A 13 13.38 27.30 6.28
C LEU A 13 12.49 26.15 6.79
N VAL A 14 12.47 25.87 8.09
CA VAL A 14 11.61 24.84 8.67
C VAL A 14 10.13 25.13 8.41
N VAL A 15 9.67 26.37 8.65
CA VAL A 15 8.29 26.77 8.37
C VAL A 15 7.99 26.66 6.87
N PHE A 16 8.87 27.15 6.01
CA PHE A 16 8.70 27.07 4.56
C PHE A 16 8.56 25.62 4.07
N PHE A 17 9.45 24.73 4.51
CA PHE A 17 9.37 23.31 4.15
C PHE A 17 8.13 22.64 4.74
N SER A 18 7.73 23.00 5.97
CA SER A 18 6.49 22.48 6.56
C SER A 18 5.28 22.84 5.71
N VAL A 19 5.14 24.12 5.34
CA VAL A 19 4.06 24.59 4.45
C VAL A 19 4.10 23.86 3.11
N ALA A 20 5.27 23.74 2.49
CA ALA A 20 5.42 23.05 1.22
C ALA A 20 4.97 21.58 1.30
N VAL A 21 5.34 20.87 2.38
CA VAL A 21 4.92 19.49 2.62
C VAL A 21 3.40 19.40 2.81
N ILE A 22 2.81 20.30 3.61
CA ILE A 22 1.37 20.34 3.86
C ILE A 22 0.57 20.56 2.57
N LEU A 23 1.06 21.42 1.68
CA LEU A 23 0.41 21.71 0.40
C LEU A 23 0.59 20.59 -0.63
N THR A 24 1.67 19.81 -0.56
CA THR A 24 1.99 18.81 -1.59
C THR A 24 1.30 17.48 -1.34
N HIS A 25 1.30 16.99 -0.10
CA HIS A 25 0.88 15.62 0.15
C HIS A 25 0.33 15.40 1.57
N GLN A 26 -0.92 14.92 1.67
CA GLN A 26 -1.63 14.69 2.93
C GLN A 26 -0.88 13.71 3.87
N ILE A 27 -0.40 12.58 3.34
CA ILE A 27 0.35 11.60 4.14
C ILE A 27 1.65 12.22 4.67
N SER A 28 2.44 12.92 3.84
CA SER A 28 3.67 13.58 4.28
C SER A 28 3.43 14.63 5.36
N ALA A 29 2.33 15.39 5.26
CA ALA A 29 1.92 16.35 6.29
C ALA A 29 1.65 15.66 7.64
N PHE A 30 0.97 14.51 7.61
CA PHE A 30 0.74 13.71 8.81
C PHE A 30 2.06 13.16 9.39
N ILE A 31 2.96 12.62 8.57
CA ILE A 31 4.26 12.12 9.04
C ILE A 31 5.07 13.25 9.68
N MET A 32 5.06 14.43 9.08
CA MET A 32 5.71 15.61 9.65
C MET A 32 5.12 15.95 11.02
N LEU A 33 3.80 15.91 11.19
CA LEU A 33 3.15 16.10 12.50
C LEU A 33 3.60 15.05 13.51
N VAL A 34 3.69 13.78 13.12
CA VAL A 34 4.23 12.70 13.98
C VAL A 34 5.66 13.01 14.42
N PHE A 35 6.54 13.46 13.53
CA PHE A 35 7.92 13.81 13.87
C PHE A 35 8.01 15.05 14.75
N THR A 36 7.31 16.13 14.43
CA THR A 36 7.29 17.38 15.23
C THR A 36 6.70 17.11 16.61
N GLY A 37 5.59 16.37 16.69
CA GLY A 37 4.97 15.93 17.94
C GLY A 37 5.88 15.02 18.75
N SER A 38 6.56 14.07 18.11
CA SER A 38 7.57 13.22 18.76
C SER A 38 8.75 14.03 19.28
N GLY A 39 9.13 15.10 18.58
CA GLY A 39 10.16 16.04 19.03
C GLY A 39 9.76 16.79 20.30
N LEU A 40 8.50 17.21 20.36
CA LEU A 40 7.93 17.83 21.55
C LEU A 40 7.82 16.84 22.72
N LEU A 41 7.36 15.61 22.47
CA LEU A 41 7.33 14.54 23.48
C LEU A 41 8.72 14.17 23.96
N ALA A 42 9.71 14.11 23.05
CA ALA A 42 11.11 13.91 23.39
C ALA A 42 11.65 15.02 24.29
N TYR A 43 11.30 16.28 23.98
CA TYR A 43 11.67 17.43 24.80
C TYR A 43 11.10 17.32 26.22
N PHE A 44 9.81 17.02 26.35
CA PHE A 44 9.19 16.83 27.67
C PHE A 44 9.73 15.60 28.41
N GLY A 45 9.88 14.46 27.74
CA GLY A 45 10.37 13.22 28.35
C GLY A 45 11.79 13.34 28.90
N LEU A 46 12.67 14.03 28.16
CA LEU A 46 14.03 14.34 28.63
C LEU A 46 14.01 15.44 29.72
N GLY A 47 13.16 16.46 29.58
CA GLY A 47 13.02 17.54 30.57
C GLY A 47 12.50 17.07 31.93
N LEU A 48 11.63 16.06 31.95
CA LEU A 48 11.10 15.44 33.17
C LEU A 48 12.08 14.47 33.84
N GLY A 49 13.22 14.17 33.21
CA GLY A 49 14.25 13.30 33.78
C GLY A 49 13.87 11.82 33.84
N ILE A 50 12.83 11.39 33.13
CA ILE A 50 12.30 10.00 33.15
C ILE A 50 13.37 8.98 32.71
N PHE A 51 14.31 9.42 31.88
CA PHE A 51 15.40 8.60 31.31
C PHE A 51 16.79 9.02 31.82
N ASP A 52 16.85 9.83 32.86
CA ASP A 52 18.06 10.51 33.33
C ASP A 52 18.63 9.77 34.56
N ILE A 53 19.06 8.52 34.36
CA ILE A 53 19.74 7.73 35.41
C ILE A 53 21.17 8.28 35.55
N GLY A 54 21.37 9.28 36.41
CA GLY A 54 22.70 9.66 36.92
C GLY A 54 23.30 11.00 36.44
N ARG A 55 22.56 11.86 35.73
CA ARG A 55 23.12 13.17 35.30
C ARG A 55 23.05 14.25 36.39
N PRO A 56 24.12 15.03 36.60
CA PRO A 56 24.12 16.19 37.49
C PRO A 56 23.29 17.34 36.89
N SER A 57 22.53 18.04 37.73
CA SER A 57 21.50 19.02 37.36
C SER A 57 21.97 20.22 36.53
N TRP A 58 23.28 20.47 36.42
CA TRP A 58 23.84 21.60 35.67
C TRP A 58 23.98 21.32 34.16
N GLU A 59 24.12 20.06 33.74
CA GLU A 59 24.06 19.67 32.31
C GLU A 59 22.61 19.61 31.79
N ARG A 60 21.64 19.49 32.70
CA ARG A 60 20.20 19.46 32.40
C ARG A 60 19.70 20.75 31.74
N SER A 61 20.37 21.87 31.99
CA SER A 61 20.08 23.18 31.40
C SER A 61 20.65 23.36 29.98
N SER A 62 21.50 22.45 29.48
CA SER A 62 21.97 22.48 28.08
C SER A 62 21.02 21.72 27.14
N THR A 63 19.74 21.66 27.46
CA THR A 63 18.69 21.49 26.45
C THR A 63 18.69 22.76 25.60
N ARG A 64 19.61 22.79 24.63
CA ARG A 64 19.76 23.81 23.60
C ARG A 64 18.37 24.28 23.20
N GLU A 65 18.15 25.59 23.29
CA GLU A 65 16.93 26.29 22.89
C GLU A 65 16.36 25.63 21.63
N SER A 66 15.37 24.78 21.85
CA SER A 66 14.64 24.17 20.76
C SER A 66 13.95 25.33 20.05
N VAL A 67 13.98 25.32 18.71
CA VAL A 67 12.94 25.96 17.90
C VAL A 67 11.61 25.84 18.65
N ASN A 68 10.77 26.88 18.66
CA ASN A 68 9.47 26.84 19.33
C ASN A 68 8.60 25.72 18.70
N LEU A 69 8.86 24.47 19.11
CA LEU A 69 8.30 23.23 18.56
C LEU A 69 6.82 23.19 18.86
N THR A 70 6.42 23.74 20.02
CA THR A 70 5.03 23.97 20.36
C THR A 70 4.38 24.92 19.36
N GLY A 71 5.00 26.07 19.09
CA GLY A 71 4.49 27.03 18.11
C GLY A 71 4.42 26.47 16.69
N LEU A 72 5.45 25.73 16.27
CA LEU A 72 5.49 25.04 14.98
C LEU A 72 4.39 23.98 14.89
N LEU A 73 4.24 23.13 15.92
CA LEU A 73 3.21 22.09 15.96
C LEU A 73 1.80 22.68 15.91
N VAL A 74 1.54 23.75 16.68
CA VAL A 74 0.23 24.44 16.68
C VAL A 74 -0.04 25.08 15.32
N PHE A 75 0.97 25.71 14.72
CA PHE A 75 0.87 26.28 13.37
C PHE A 75 0.57 25.19 12.33
N ASP A 76 1.34 24.10 12.32
CA ASP A 76 1.18 22.98 11.39
C ASP A 76 -0.18 22.31 11.55
N LEU A 77 -0.61 22.03 12.78
CA LEU A 77 -1.91 21.43 13.08
C LEU A 77 -3.05 22.34 12.62
N GLY A 78 -2.95 23.65 12.88
CA GLY A 78 -3.91 24.63 12.40
C GLY A 78 -3.99 24.69 10.88
N LEU A 79 -2.85 24.74 10.20
CA LEU A 79 -2.78 24.80 8.75
C LEU A 79 -3.29 23.51 8.09
N ILE A 80 -2.93 22.33 8.62
CA ILE A 80 -3.43 21.03 8.16
C ILE A 80 -4.95 20.96 8.32
N THR A 81 -5.47 21.30 9.50
CA THR A 81 -6.92 21.28 9.79
C THR A 81 -7.67 22.22 8.85
N PHE A 82 -7.13 23.41 8.61
CA PHE A 82 -7.69 24.37 7.67
C PHE A 82 -7.71 23.80 6.25
N MET A 83 -6.56 23.32 5.74
CA MET A 83 -6.46 22.75 4.39
C MET A 83 -7.38 21.53 4.18
N TRP A 84 -7.44 20.63 5.15
CA TRP A 84 -8.24 19.40 5.07
C TRP A 84 -9.75 19.66 5.20
N SER A 85 -10.14 20.77 5.84
CA SER A 85 -11.55 21.19 5.88
C SER A 85 -12.02 21.81 4.56
N LEU A 86 -11.12 22.42 3.79
CA LEU A 86 -11.42 22.99 2.46
C LEU A 86 -11.32 21.97 1.32
N THR A 87 -10.61 20.85 1.52
CA THR A 87 -10.38 19.85 0.47
C THR A 87 -11.68 19.09 0.19
N PRO A 88 -12.29 19.24 -1.01
CA PRO A 88 -13.50 18.51 -1.36
C PRO A 88 -13.17 17.04 -1.63
N HIS A 89 -13.99 16.15 -1.07
CA HIS A 89 -13.89 14.72 -1.29
C HIS A 89 -15.29 14.12 -1.26
N HIS A 90 -15.73 13.51 -2.37
CA HIS A 90 -17.03 12.83 -2.48
C HIS A 90 -18.23 13.63 -1.92
N GLY A 91 -18.32 14.92 -2.20
CA GLY A 91 -19.42 15.79 -1.78
C GLY A 91 -19.34 16.36 -0.35
N ASN A 92 -18.34 15.97 0.44
CA ASN A 92 -18.05 16.53 1.77
C ASN A 92 -16.61 17.05 1.85
N SER A 93 -16.20 17.59 3.00
CA SER A 93 -14.78 17.85 3.26
C SER A 93 -14.04 16.55 3.59
N PHE A 94 -12.78 16.46 3.17
CA PHE A 94 -11.91 15.33 3.48
C PHE A 94 -11.85 15.04 4.99
N LEU A 95 -11.75 16.08 5.81
CA LEU A 95 -11.71 15.95 7.27
C LEU A 95 -12.97 15.26 7.82
N MET A 96 -14.16 15.66 7.34
CA MET A 96 -15.43 15.09 7.79
C MET A 96 -15.50 13.59 7.47
N ILE A 97 -15.08 13.21 6.26
CA ILE A 97 -15.08 11.82 5.81
C ILE A 97 -14.12 10.96 6.63
N ILE A 98 -12.90 11.44 6.88
CA ILE A 98 -11.92 10.70 7.69
C ILE A 98 -12.40 10.53 9.13
N LEU A 99 -13.02 11.57 9.71
CA LEU A 99 -13.58 11.49 11.06
C LEU A 99 -14.75 10.50 11.11
N ASP A 100 -15.65 10.54 10.13
CA ASP A 100 -16.77 9.61 10.01
C ASP A 100 -16.29 8.16 9.88
N TYR A 101 -15.28 7.91 9.04
CA TYR A 101 -14.66 6.59 8.94
C TYR A 101 -13.99 6.17 10.23
N PHE A 102 -13.29 7.07 10.93
CA PHE A 102 -12.64 6.75 12.20
C PHE A 102 -13.66 6.39 13.27
N VAL A 103 -14.69 7.21 13.48
CA VAL A 103 -15.77 6.96 14.45
C VAL A 103 -16.50 5.67 14.10
N SER A 104 -16.91 5.51 12.83
CA SER A 104 -17.56 4.29 12.35
C SER A 104 -16.71 3.05 12.58
N THR A 105 -15.39 3.16 12.41
CA THR A 105 -14.50 2.02 12.61
C THR A 105 -14.37 1.72 14.09
N VAL A 106 -14.16 2.72 14.95
CA VAL A 106 -14.04 2.55 16.41
C VAL A 106 -15.32 1.96 17.02
N GLU A 107 -16.50 2.41 16.57
CA GLU A 107 -17.79 1.87 17.02
C GLU A 107 -17.98 0.40 16.61
N LYS A 108 -17.49 0.02 15.42
CA LYS A 108 -17.58 -1.34 14.90
C LYS A 108 -16.47 -2.25 15.44
N SER A 109 -15.31 -1.69 15.77
CA SER A 109 -14.14 -2.39 16.26
C SER A 109 -14.15 -2.43 17.79
N GLY A 110 -15.13 -3.14 18.37
CA GLY A 110 -15.22 -3.31 19.81
C GLY A 110 -13.99 -4.04 20.38
N VAL A 111 -13.51 -3.60 21.56
CA VAL A 111 -12.41 -4.21 22.33
C VAL A 111 -12.75 -5.67 22.65
N GLY A 112 -12.35 -6.59 21.78
CA GLY A 112 -12.65 -8.03 21.90
C GLY A 112 -12.97 -8.73 20.58
N GLN A 113 -13.26 -8.01 19.50
CA GLN A 113 -13.31 -8.58 18.15
C GLN A 113 -11.91 -8.57 17.53
N LEU A 114 -11.02 -9.42 18.05
CA LEU A 114 -9.83 -9.83 17.30
C LEU A 114 -10.31 -10.31 15.93
N GLN A 115 -9.76 -9.73 14.85
CA GLN A 115 -10.14 -9.94 13.45
C GLN A 115 -10.79 -11.32 13.19
N SER A 116 -12.11 -11.37 13.29
CA SER A 116 -12.88 -12.10 12.29
C SER A 116 -12.95 -11.12 11.12
N THR A 117 -11.84 -11.01 10.37
CA THR A 117 -11.89 -10.54 8.98
C THR A 117 -13.14 -11.16 8.40
N ASN A 118 -14.05 -10.36 7.84
CA ASN A 118 -15.29 -10.74 7.18
C ASN A 118 -15.23 -12.13 6.51
N ALA A 119 -15.27 -13.17 7.34
CA ALA A 119 -15.68 -14.49 7.00
C ALA A 119 -17.17 -14.25 6.94
N GLN A 120 -17.60 -13.76 5.76
CA GLN A 120 -18.78 -14.34 5.15
C GLN A 120 -18.76 -15.81 5.57
N ASN A 121 -19.84 -16.28 6.19
CA ASN A 121 -20.04 -17.67 6.58
C ASN A 121 -19.94 -18.56 5.34
N ILE A 122 -18.74 -18.67 4.78
CA ILE A 122 -18.35 -19.45 3.64
C ILE A 122 -18.04 -20.78 4.29
N PRO A 123 -18.84 -21.82 4.02
CA PRO A 123 -18.58 -23.14 4.55
C PRO A 123 -17.12 -23.51 4.27
N PRO A 124 -16.41 -24.16 5.21
CA PRO A 124 -14.99 -24.50 5.05
C PRO A 124 -14.67 -25.29 3.78
N ASN A 125 -15.68 -25.85 3.11
CA ASN A 125 -15.58 -26.56 1.84
C ASN A 125 -15.48 -25.67 0.57
N VAL A 126 -15.56 -24.35 0.68
CA VAL A 126 -15.53 -23.42 -0.48
C VAL A 126 -14.31 -22.51 -0.47
N MET A 127 -13.52 -22.52 0.61
CA MET A 127 -12.27 -21.78 0.64
C MET A 127 -11.20 -22.53 -0.18
N PRO A 128 -10.57 -21.89 -1.18
CA PRO A 128 -9.42 -22.47 -1.84
C PRO A 128 -8.37 -22.82 -0.79
N GLN A 129 -7.94 -24.09 -0.75
CA GLN A 129 -6.91 -24.52 0.17
C GLN A 129 -5.63 -23.74 -0.12
N GLN A 130 -5.13 -23.01 0.88
CA GLN A 130 -3.89 -22.23 0.73
C GLN A 130 -2.75 -23.19 0.38
N THR A 131 -2.09 -22.91 -0.74
CA THR A 131 -0.97 -23.74 -1.19
C THR A 131 0.29 -23.40 -0.41
N LEU A 132 1.22 -24.36 -0.26
CA LEU A 132 2.51 -24.10 0.40
C LEU A 132 3.25 -22.90 -0.21
N MET A 133 3.14 -22.72 -1.53
CA MET A 133 3.74 -21.59 -2.23
C MET A 133 3.17 -20.25 -1.75
N GLN A 134 1.84 -20.17 -1.58
CA GLN A 134 1.20 -18.95 -1.09
C GLN A 134 1.69 -18.57 0.31
N SER A 135 1.84 -19.54 1.20
CA SER A 135 2.37 -19.28 2.55
C SER A 135 3.83 -18.81 2.51
N ILE A 136 4.67 -19.38 1.64
CA ILE A 136 6.07 -18.93 1.49
C ILE A 136 6.13 -17.47 1.00
N VAL A 137 5.30 -17.11 0.02
CA VAL A 137 5.23 -15.74 -0.51
C VAL A 137 4.81 -14.75 0.58
N GLU A 138 3.81 -15.09 1.39
CA GLU A 138 3.36 -14.25 2.51
C GLU A 138 4.47 -14.01 3.55
N TYR A 139 5.26 -15.04 3.87
CA TYR A 139 6.43 -14.86 4.75
C TYR A 139 7.53 -14.02 4.11
N LEU A 140 7.77 -14.16 2.81
CA LEU A 140 8.74 -13.35 2.08
C LEU A 140 8.35 -11.87 2.05
N ASP A 141 7.06 -11.58 1.90
CA ASP A 141 6.51 -10.22 1.88
C ASP A 141 6.83 -9.46 3.17
N VAL A 142 6.80 -10.13 4.33
CA VAL A 142 7.08 -9.51 5.64
C VAL A 142 8.54 -9.64 6.09
N LEU A 143 9.33 -10.53 5.49
CA LEU A 143 10.68 -10.89 5.95
C LEU A 143 11.61 -9.67 6.01
N GLY A 144 11.64 -8.87 4.94
CA GLY A 144 12.50 -7.68 4.89
C GLY A 144 12.17 -6.67 6.00
N PHE A 145 10.88 -6.47 6.27
CA PHE A 145 10.42 -5.61 7.35
C PHE A 145 10.80 -6.16 8.73
N LEU A 146 10.61 -7.46 8.97
CA LEU A 146 10.97 -8.10 10.24
C LEU A 146 12.47 -8.05 10.53
N LEU A 147 13.31 -8.25 9.52
CA LEU A 147 14.76 -8.11 9.67
C LEU A 147 15.16 -6.70 10.07
N LEU A 148 14.55 -5.68 9.43
CA LEU A 148 14.78 -4.29 9.80
C LEU A 148 14.28 -4.00 11.21
N LEU A 149 13.09 -4.49 11.58
CA LEU A 149 12.50 -4.35 12.90
C LEU A 149 13.38 -4.94 14.00
N LEU A 150 13.94 -6.13 13.79
CA LEU A 150 14.88 -6.75 14.71
C LEU A 150 16.08 -5.84 14.98
N LEU A 151 16.68 -5.30 13.92
CA LEU A 151 17.81 -4.38 14.01
C LEU A 151 17.43 -3.05 14.69
N THR A 152 16.23 -2.54 14.43
CA THR A 152 15.68 -1.37 15.10
C THR A 152 15.50 -1.61 16.59
N ILE A 153 14.99 -2.77 17.02
CA ILE A 153 14.84 -3.10 18.45
C ILE A 153 16.21 -3.06 19.14
N VAL A 154 17.24 -3.65 18.53
CA VAL A 154 18.61 -3.57 19.05
C VAL A 154 19.09 -2.12 19.12
N GLY A 155 18.82 -1.30 18.09
CA GLY A 155 19.13 0.13 18.08
C GLY A 155 18.42 0.91 19.19
N CYS A 156 17.13 0.67 19.41
CA CYS A 156 16.36 1.28 20.50
C CYS A 156 16.96 0.92 21.87
N LEU A 157 17.27 -0.36 22.11
CA LEU A 157 17.90 -0.81 23.36
C LEU A 157 19.27 -0.15 23.58
N TYR A 158 20.07 -0.04 22.52
CA TYR A 158 21.35 0.65 22.58
C TYR A 158 21.20 2.13 22.93
N ILE A 159 20.26 2.83 22.28
CA ILE A 159 19.98 4.25 22.53
C ILE A 159 19.53 4.45 23.97
N ILE A 160 18.58 3.65 24.47
CA ILE A 160 18.06 3.78 25.84
C ILE A 160 19.17 3.54 26.89
N ARG A 161 20.13 2.67 26.61
CA ARG A 161 21.28 2.42 27.51
C ARG A 161 22.30 3.56 27.50
N GLN A 162 22.30 4.42 26.49
CA GLN A 162 23.33 5.43 26.35
C GLN A 162 23.10 6.59 27.32
N GLU A 163 24.12 6.95 28.09
CA GLU A 163 24.06 8.06 29.05
C GLU A 163 23.97 9.44 28.34
N ASN A 164 24.23 9.51 27.04
CA ASN A 164 24.30 10.74 26.23
C ASN A 164 23.41 10.67 24.98
N ILE A 165 22.10 10.46 25.18
CA ILE A 165 21.13 10.45 24.09
C ILE A 165 20.93 11.87 23.55
N SER A 166 21.08 12.03 22.24
CA SER A 166 20.73 13.29 21.56
C SER A 166 19.22 13.43 21.42
N HIS A 167 18.69 14.66 21.54
CA HIS A 167 17.26 14.94 21.39
C HIS A 167 16.70 14.39 20.06
N ALA A 168 17.44 14.59 18.96
CA ALA A 168 17.06 14.09 17.64
C ALA A 168 16.97 12.56 17.57
N THR A 169 17.90 11.83 18.21
CA THR A 169 17.87 10.36 18.27
C THR A 169 16.65 9.88 19.07
N PHE A 170 16.35 10.53 20.20
CA PHE A 170 15.19 10.20 21.01
C PHE A 170 13.87 10.51 20.29
N THR A 171 13.80 11.63 19.56
CA THR A 171 12.69 11.95 18.65
C THR A 171 12.46 10.84 17.62
N CYS A 172 13.52 10.33 16.99
CA CYS A 172 13.39 9.23 16.02
C CYS A 172 12.82 7.95 16.65
N VAL A 173 13.23 7.62 17.89
CA VAL A 173 12.70 6.45 18.62
C VAL A 173 11.21 6.62 18.90
N ILE A 174 10.80 7.76 19.47
CA ILE A 174 9.39 8.04 19.76
C ILE A 174 8.57 8.03 18.47
N ALA A 175 9.05 8.68 17.41
CA ALA A 175 8.38 8.69 16.11
C ALA A 175 8.21 7.27 15.55
N THR A 176 9.24 6.43 15.66
CA THR A 176 9.17 5.03 15.22
C THR A 176 8.14 4.24 16.01
N VAL A 177 8.07 4.41 17.34
CA VAL A 177 7.09 3.74 18.19
C VAL A 177 5.66 4.18 17.85
N ILE A 178 5.43 5.48 17.69
CA ILE A 178 4.12 6.02 17.28
C ILE A 178 3.75 5.46 15.90
N MET A 179 4.66 5.50 14.93
CA MET A 179 4.41 4.97 13.59
C MET A 179 4.12 3.46 13.59
N LEU A 180 4.82 2.66 14.39
CA LEU A 180 4.53 1.24 14.58
C LEU A 180 3.15 1.00 15.22
N MET A 181 2.69 1.89 16.10
CA MET A 181 1.32 1.84 16.62
C MET A 181 0.28 2.09 15.51
N PHE A 182 0.54 2.97 14.56
CA PHE A 182 -0.34 3.14 13.40
C PHE A 182 -0.34 1.91 12.47
N VAL A 183 0.83 1.31 12.24
CA VAL A 183 0.97 0.14 11.35
C VAL A 183 0.40 -1.14 11.95
N PHE A 184 0.64 -1.41 13.23
CA PHE A 184 0.26 -2.68 13.88
C PHE A 184 -0.75 -2.48 14.99
N GLY A 185 -0.61 -1.44 15.81
CA GLY A 185 -1.47 -1.18 16.95
C GLY A 185 -2.94 -1.06 16.53
N PHE A 186 -3.26 -0.09 15.67
CA PHE A 186 -4.63 0.12 15.21
C PHE A 186 -5.24 -1.09 14.50
N PRO A 187 -4.57 -1.75 13.55
CA PRO A 187 -5.10 -2.95 12.93
C PRO A 187 -5.36 -4.12 13.90
N MET A 188 -4.54 -4.27 14.96
CA MET A 188 -4.79 -5.28 16.02
C MET A 188 -6.08 -5.03 16.79
N PHE A 189 -6.52 -3.77 16.90
CA PHE A 189 -7.79 -3.39 17.51
C PHE A 189 -8.96 -3.37 16.51
N GLY A 190 -8.76 -3.83 15.26
CA GLY A 190 -9.77 -3.79 14.21
C GLY A 190 -9.96 -2.42 13.55
N ILE A 191 -9.12 -1.43 13.91
CA ILE A 191 -9.14 -0.11 13.30
C ILE A 191 -8.36 -0.15 11.98
N THR A 192 -9.09 -0.41 10.89
CA THR A 192 -8.54 -0.57 9.53
C THR A 192 -8.65 0.69 8.68
N THR A 193 -9.07 1.82 9.27
CA THR A 193 -9.17 3.13 8.59
C THR A 193 -7.83 3.58 8.01
N PHE A 194 -6.73 3.17 8.63
CA PHE A 194 -5.37 3.46 8.17
C PHE A 194 -4.89 2.31 7.28
N VAL A 195 -4.73 2.55 5.97
CA VAL A 195 -4.29 1.54 4.99
C VAL A 195 -2.84 1.11 5.28
N PRO A 196 -2.59 -0.09 5.86
CA PRO A 196 -1.27 -0.44 6.39
C PRO A 196 -0.16 -0.40 5.34
N GLY A 197 -0.47 -0.85 4.10
CA GLY A 197 0.46 -0.88 2.97
C GLY A 197 1.16 0.46 2.69
N ARG A 198 0.49 1.59 2.94
CA ARG A 198 1.05 2.92 2.66
C ARG A 198 2.01 3.41 3.73
N TRP A 199 1.92 2.88 4.95
CA TRP A 199 2.67 3.38 6.10
C TRP A 199 4.03 2.69 6.27
N TYR A 200 4.18 1.46 5.80
CA TYR A 200 5.42 0.68 5.94
C TYR A 200 6.69 1.42 5.48
N PRO A 201 6.74 2.07 4.31
CA PRO A 201 7.95 2.78 3.87
C PRO A 201 8.33 3.94 4.80
N PHE A 202 7.33 4.65 5.35
CA PHE A 202 7.57 5.78 6.25
C PHE A 202 8.09 5.35 7.62
N VAL A 203 7.73 4.16 8.10
CA VAL A 203 8.30 3.60 9.34
C VAL A 203 9.70 3.03 9.08
N ALA A 204 9.94 2.43 7.91
CA ALA A 204 11.21 1.84 7.54
C ALA A 204 12.37 2.88 7.56
N ALA A 205 12.10 4.14 7.19
CA ALA A 205 13.12 5.19 7.19
C ALA A 205 13.73 5.49 8.58
N PRO A 206 12.97 5.88 9.62
CA PRO A 206 13.52 6.07 10.95
C PRO A 206 14.00 4.75 11.59
N MET A 207 13.36 3.62 11.27
CA MET A 207 13.84 2.29 11.67
C MET A 207 15.26 2.01 11.20
N ALA A 208 15.58 2.36 9.94
CA ALA A 208 16.91 2.21 9.36
C ALA A 208 17.95 3.11 10.05
N VAL A 209 17.59 4.35 10.38
CA VAL A 209 18.47 5.26 11.13
C VAL A 209 18.79 4.69 12.51
N ILE A 210 17.77 4.24 13.25
CA ILE A 210 17.94 3.63 14.58
C ILE A 210 18.75 2.33 14.50
N ALA A 211 18.45 1.48 13.52
CA ALA A 211 19.18 0.25 13.26
C ALA A 211 20.68 0.51 13.01
N ALA A 212 21.00 1.51 12.19
CA ALA A 212 22.38 1.92 11.92
C ALA A 212 23.10 2.41 13.18
N ILE A 213 22.42 3.17 14.04
CA ILE A 213 22.96 3.63 15.34
C ILE A 213 23.22 2.44 16.28
N GLY A 214 22.40 1.39 16.23
CA GLY A 214 22.58 0.17 17.02
C GLY A 214 23.71 -0.74 16.54
N LEU A 215 24.15 -0.61 15.29
CA LEU A 215 25.10 -1.56 14.69
C LEU A 215 26.47 -1.60 15.39
N PRO A 216 27.10 -0.48 15.79
CA PRO A 216 28.35 -0.49 16.54
C PRO A 216 28.27 -1.27 17.85
N TYR A 217 27.09 -1.31 18.49
CA TYR A 217 26.88 -2.09 19.71
C TYR A 217 27.00 -3.59 19.44
N LEU A 218 26.41 -4.08 18.34
CA LEU A 218 26.51 -5.48 17.93
C LEU A 218 27.96 -5.85 17.59
N VAL A 219 28.65 -4.99 16.84
CA VAL A 219 30.05 -5.20 16.45
C VAL A 219 30.97 -5.31 17.67
N LYS A 220 30.76 -4.48 18.70
CA LYS A 220 31.61 -4.46 19.90
C LYS A 220 31.36 -5.62 20.86
N ASN A 221 30.12 -6.11 20.94
CA ASN A 221 29.71 -7.13 21.93
C ASN A 221 29.61 -8.55 21.35
N THR A 222 29.85 -8.73 20.06
CA THR A 222 29.78 -10.03 19.37
C THR A 222 31.15 -10.40 18.82
N GLN A 223 31.42 -11.70 18.66
CA GLN A 223 32.63 -12.15 18.00
C GLN A 223 32.68 -11.62 16.55
N PRO A 224 33.83 -11.08 16.08
CA PRO A 224 33.92 -10.45 14.76
C PRO A 224 33.52 -11.37 13.60
N SER A 225 33.89 -12.65 13.67
CA SER A 225 33.54 -13.66 12.65
C SER A 225 32.03 -13.84 12.51
N VAL A 226 31.32 -13.99 13.63
CA VAL A 226 29.85 -14.12 13.67
C VAL A 226 29.20 -12.84 13.13
N MET A 227 29.70 -11.67 13.53
CA MET A 227 29.14 -10.39 13.06
C MET A 227 29.29 -10.21 11.56
N VAL A 228 30.44 -10.59 10.98
CA VAL A 228 30.65 -10.55 9.53
C VAL A 228 29.67 -11.46 8.80
N VAL A 229 29.46 -12.70 9.29
CA VAL A 229 28.49 -13.63 8.71
C VAL A 229 27.07 -13.08 8.78
N VAL A 230 26.65 -12.54 9.93
CA VAL A 230 25.32 -11.96 10.11
C VAL A 230 25.11 -10.74 9.20
N LEU A 231 26.11 -9.86 9.09
CA LEU A 231 26.06 -8.70 8.20
C LEU A 231 25.98 -9.11 6.73
N LEU A 232 26.78 -10.09 6.31
CA LEU A 232 26.75 -10.60 4.95
C LEU A 232 25.38 -11.22 4.64
N LEU A 233 24.85 -12.03 5.56
CA LEU A 233 23.51 -12.58 5.44
C LEU A 233 22.46 -11.47 5.34
N PHE A 234 22.53 -10.45 6.19
CA PHE A 234 21.62 -9.30 6.11
C PHE A 234 21.71 -8.59 4.76
N VAL A 235 22.92 -8.28 4.29
CA VAL A 235 23.16 -7.60 3.00
C VAL A 235 22.63 -8.40 1.80
N VAL A 236 22.62 -9.73 1.88
CA VAL A 236 22.07 -10.58 0.80
C VAL A 236 20.56 -10.77 0.95
N VAL A 237 20.10 -11.13 2.15
CA VAL A 237 18.70 -11.52 2.39
C VAL A 237 17.77 -10.31 2.38
N PHE A 238 18.16 -9.19 2.98
CA PHE A 238 17.29 -8.02 3.07
C PHE A 238 16.88 -7.48 1.68
N PRO A 239 17.82 -7.17 0.76
CA PRO A 239 17.43 -6.71 -0.58
C PRO A 239 16.68 -7.77 -1.38
N ALA A 240 17.08 -9.04 -1.28
CA ALA A 240 16.39 -10.13 -1.99
C ALA A 240 14.93 -10.26 -1.53
N ALA A 241 14.67 -10.22 -0.22
CA ALA A 241 13.33 -10.25 0.33
C ALA A 241 12.53 -9.00 -0.06
N SER A 242 13.14 -7.81 0.01
CA SER A 242 12.48 -6.56 -0.37
C SER A 242 12.08 -6.54 -1.85
N ILE A 243 12.92 -7.03 -2.76
CA ILE A 243 12.60 -7.10 -4.19
C ILE A 243 11.48 -8.10 -4.48
N LEU A 244 11.44 -9.23 -3.77
CA LEU A 244 10.39 -10.24 -3.94
C LEU A 244 9.06 -9.85 -3.29
N ALA A 245 9.07 -8.87 -2.38
CA ALA A 245 7.89 -8.43 -1.69
C ALA A 245 6.87 -7.82 -2.65
N SER A 246 5.60 -8.18 -2.46
CA SER A 246 4.47 -7.71 -3.27
C SER A 246 4.38 -6.17 -3.36
N GLU A 247 4.68 -5.48 -2.27
CA GLU A 247 4.66 -4.02 -2.19
C GLU A 247 5.75 -3.32 -3.03
N SER A 248 6.84 -4.02 -3.37
CA SER A 248 7.95 -3.46 -4.17
C SER A 248 7.83 -3.79 -5.66
N THR A 249 6.96 -4.73 -6.03
CA THR A 249 6.78 -5.24 -7.40
C THR A 249 5.33 -5.18 -7.84
N GLN A 250 4.57 -4.19 -7.37
CA GLN A 250 3.14 -4.03 -7.68
C GLN A 250 2.84 -3.99 -9.20
N ASP A 251 3.78 -3.48 -9.99
CA ASP A 251 3.65 -3.42 -11.45
C ASP A 251 3.96 -4.75 -12.14
N GLN A 252 4.88 -5.53 -11.60
CA GLN A 252 5.28 -6.81 -12.17
C GLN A 252 5.58 -7.79 -11.03
N PRO A 253 4.54 -8.37 -10.41
CA PRO A 253 4.73 -9.23 -9.25
C PRO A 253 5.58 -10.44 -9.59
N ALA A 254 6.48 -10.79 -8.69
CA ALA A 254 7.32 -11.99 -8.82
C ALA A 254 6.47 -13.27 -8.87
N PHE A 255 5.30 -13.25 -8.21
CA PHE A 255 4.40 -14.40 -8.12
C PHE A 255 2.98 -14.04 -8.58
N THR A 256 2.74 -14.06 -9.91
CA THR A 256 1.48 -13.61 -10.55
C THR A 256 0.20 -14.34 -10.10
N ASN A 257 0.33 -15.55 -9.54
CA ASN A 257 -0.81 -16.33 -9.07
C ASN A 257 -1.19 -16.03 -7.61
N THR A 258 -0.39 -15.23 -6.90
CA THR A 258 -0.54 -14.96 -5.46
C THR A 258 -0.55 -13.48 -5.15
N GLN A 259 0.25 -12.70 -5.88
CA GLN A 259 0.36 -11.26 -5.70
C GLN A 259 -0.51 -10.52 -6.72
N THR A 260 -1.17 -9.45 -6.26
CA THR A 260 -2.01 -8.60 -7.10
C THR A 260 -1.14 -7.69 -7.96
N ARG A 261 -1.39 -7.66 -9.27
CA ARG A 261 -0.78 -6.70 -10.21
C ARG A 261 -1.67 -5.45 -10.30
N TYR A 262 -1.09 -4.28 -10.10
CA TYR A 262 -1.78 -2.98 -10.20
C TYR A 262 -1.54 -2.25 -11.53
N SER A 263 -0.68 -2.80 -12.39
CA SER A 263 -0.39 -2.30 -13.73
C SER A 263 -1.22 -3.00 -14.81
N TYR A 264 -1.31 -2.34 -15.98
CA TYR A 264 -1.97 -2.84 -17.18
C TYR A 264 -0.94 -3.18 -18.25
N THR A 265 -1.18 -4.27 -18.97
CA THR A 265 -0.46 -4.63 -20.19
C THR A 265 -0.92 -3.75 -21.36
N GLU A 266 -0.09 -3.65 -22.40
CA GLU A 266 -0.45 -2.92 -23.63
C GLU A 266 -1.73 -3.47 -24.27
N SER A 267 -1.95 -4.79 -24.21
CA SER A 267 -3.19 -5.41 -24.71
C SER A 267 -4.42 -5.02 -23.88
N GLU A 268 -4.28 -4.89 -22.56
CA GLU A 268 -5.37 -4.43 -21.69
C GLU A 268 -5.67 -2.95 -21.92
N LEU A 269 -4.63 -2.13 -22.10
CA LEU A 269 -4.78 -0.71 -22.46
C LEU A 269 -5.46 -0.55 -23.84
N ALA A 270 -5.03 -1.30 -24.85
CA ALA A 270 -5.64 -1.28 -26.18
C ALA A 270 -7.10 -1.77 -26.16
N ALA A 271 -7.40 -2.80 -25.36
CA ALA A 271 -8.77 -3.27 -25.17
C ALA A 271 -9.64 -2.21 -24.48
N MET A 272 -9.12 -1.52 -23.45
CA MET A 272 -9.83 -0.43 -22.80
C MET A 272 -10.14 0.70 -23.79
N GLN A 273 -9.18 1.11 -24.62
CA GLN A 273 -9.40 2.12 -25.67
C GLN A 273 -10.45 1.70 -26.70
N ALA A 274 -10.46 0.43 -27.10
CA ALA A 274 -11.45 -0.11 -28.02
C ALA A 274 -12.87 -0.14 -27.40
N ILE A 275 -12.97 -0.54 -26.13
CA ILE A 275 -14.23 -0.52 -25.36
C ILE A 275 -14.75 0.91 -25.25
N ASP A 276 -13.87 1.85 -24.94
CA ASP A 276 -14.22 3.26 -24.79
C ASP A 276 -14.78 3.86 -26.08
N THR A 277 -14.11 3.64 -27.22
CA THR A 277 -14.60 4.07 -28.54
C THR A 277 -15.96 3.45 -28.88
N TYR A 278 -16.19 2.19 -28.48
CA TYR A 278 -17.48 1.54 -28.69
C TYR A 278 -18.56 2.05 -27.73
N ALA A 279 -18.19 2.40 -26.49
CA ALA A 279 -19.09 2.93 -25.48
C ALA A 279 -19.60 4.33 -25.81
N GLU A 280 -18.77 5.21 -26.41
CA GLU A 280 -19.17 6.53 -26.90
C GLU A 280 -20.41 6.46 -27.80
N ASN A 281 -20.50 5.40 -28.62
CA ASN A 281 -21.57 5.19 -29.58
C ASN A 281 -22.88 4.67 -28.96
N LYS A 282 -22.89 4.27 -27.68
CA LYS A 282 -24.06 3.75 -26.98
C LYS A 282 -24.10 4.28 -25.55
N SER A 283 -24.99 5.24 -25.29
CA SER A 283 -25.26 5.92 -24.00
C SER A 283 -25.74 4.98 -22.87
N LYS A 284 -24.96 3.95 -22.53
CA LYS A 284 -25.28 2.96 -21.51
C LYS A 284 -24.28 3.09 -20.36
N ASN A 285 -24.77 2.98 -19.13
CA ASN A 285 -23.90 2.93 -17.95
C ASN A 285 -23.14 1.60 -17.96
N TRP A 286 -21.83 1.66 -18.18
CA TRP A 286 -20.94 0.51 -18.10
C TRP A 286 -20.43 0.40 -16.67
N VAL A 287 -20.45 -0.82 -16.17
CA VAL A 287 -20.00 -1.15 -14.82
C VAL A 287 -18.82 -2.09 -14.96
N THR A 288 -17.71 -1.72 -14.35
CA THR A 288 -16.49 -2.54 -14.31
C THR A 288 -15.96 -2.59 -12.88
N ASP A 289 -14.99 -3.45 -12.65
CA ASP A 289 -14.23 -3.48 -11.40
C ASP A 289 -13.42 -2.18 -11.19
N HIS A 290 -13.20 -1.84 -9.92
CA HIS A 290 -12.59 -0.58 -9.51
C HIS A 290 -11.28 -0.22 -10.25
N PRO A 291 -10.32 -1.14 -10.47
CA PRO A 291 -9.09 -0.79 -11.17
C PRO A 291 -9.35 -0.25 -12.58
N TYR A 292 -10.13 -0.99 -13.38
CA TYR A 292 -10.45 -0.61 -14.75
C TYR A 292 -11.35 0.63 -14.80
N ALA A 293 -12.25 0.81 -13.82
CA ALA A 293 -13.08 2.01 -13.72
C ALA A 293 -12.20 3.25 -13.56
N THR A 294 -11.24 3.22 -12.63
CA THR A 294 -10.29 4.32 -12.43
C THR A 294 -9.38 4.54 -13.63
N ALA A 295 -8.96 3.49 -14.33
CA ALA A 295 -8.11 3.61 -15.52
C ALA A 295 -8.84 4.31 -16.68
N ILE A 296 -10.11 3.97 -16.89
CA ILE A 296 -10.95 4.54 -17.94
C ILE A 296 -11.35 5.99 -17.58
N GLU A 297 -11.72 6.25 -16.33
CA GLU A 297 -12.02 7.62 -15.85
C GLU A 297 -10.83 8.58 -16.07
N ARG A 298 -9.60 8.10 -15.84
CA ARG A 298 -8.37 8.88 -16.05
C ARG A 298 -8.04 9.15 -17.52
N THR A 299 -8.64 8.41 -18.45
CA THR A 299 -8.48 8.66 -19.89
C THR A 299 -9.46 9.72 -20.42
N GLU A 300 -10.15 10.44 -19.51
CA GLU A 300 -11.07 11.56 -19.76
C GLU A 300 -12.25 11.25 -20.68
N SER A 301 -12.52 9.97 -20.93
CA SER A 301 -13.50 9.60 -21.93
C SER A 301 -14.92 9.50 -21.35
N HIS A 302 -15.13 8.73 -20.28
CA HIS A 302 -16.46 8.50 -19.69
C HIS A 302 -16.39 8.10 -18.20
N ASN A 303 -17.37 8.54 -17.40
CA ASN A 303 -17.54 8.06 -16.02
C ASN A 303 -18.08 6.63 -16.03
N MET A 304 -17.22 5.66 -15.70
CA MET A 304 -17.64 4.28 -15.43
C MET A 304 -17.84 4.09 -13.93
N GLU A 305 -18.97 3.50 -13.55
CA GLU A 305 -19.24 3.22 -12.15
C GLU A 305 -18.51 1.92 -11.73
N SER A 306 -17.80 1.97 -10.60
CA SER A 306 -17.21 0.78 -10.02
C SER A 306 -18.31 -0.10 -9.43
N GLY A 307 -18.57 -1.25 -10.04
CA GLY A 307 -19.57 -2.20 -9.56
C GLY A 307 -19.08 -2.98 -8.36
N ALA A 308 -19.73 -2.79 -7.20
CA ALA A 308 -19.53 -3.68 -6.06
C ALA A 308 -20.28 -5.00 -6.31
N ILE A 309 -19.63 -6.14 -6.12
CA ILE A 309 -20.33 -7.44 -6.13
C ILE A 309 -20.91 -7.68 -4.73
N GLN A 310 -22.23 -7.61 -4.60
CA GLN A 310 -22.96 -8.06 -3.40
C GLN A 310 -23.64 -9.39 -3.70
N ASP A 311 -23.36 -10.43 -2.89
CA ASP A 311 -23.96 -11.76 -3.00
C ASP A 311 -23.89 -12.39 -4.41
N GLY A 312 -22.75 -12.22 -5.09
CA GLY A 312 -22.54 -12.75 -6.44
C GLY A 312 -23.29 -12.01 -7.55
N LYS A 313 -23.91 -10.86 -7.26
CA LYS A 313 -24.53 -9.95 -8.23
C LYS A 313 -23.83 -8.59 -8.20
N VAL A 314 -23.71 -7.96 -9.36
CA VAL A 314 -23.21 -6.58 -9.44
C VAL A 314 -24.30 -5.66 -8.89
N ALA A 315 -24.05 -5.04 -7.74
CA ALA A 315 -24.94 -4.06 -7.12
C ALA A 315 -25.14 -2.87 -8.08
N GLY A 316 -26.39 -2.40 -8.22
CA GLY A 316 -26.75 -1.32 -9.15
C GLY A 316 -27.19 -1.78 -10.55
N TYR A 317 -27.07 -3.07 -10.90
CA TYR A 317 -27.55 -3.60 -12.18
C TYR A 317 -28.86 -4.38 -12.04
N GLU A 318 -30.01 -3.70 -12.14
CA GLU A 318 -31.30 -4.38 -12.33
C GLU A 318 -31.37 -5.02 -13.72
N ARG A 319 -31.13 -6.33 -13.76
CA ARG A 319 -31.15 -7.13 -14.99
C ARG A 319 -32.60 -7.36 -15.45
N ASN A 320 -33.13 -6.49 -16.30
CA ASN A 320 -34.37 -6.75 -17.02
C ASN A 320 -34.15 -7.95 -17.97
N GLN A 321 -34.72 -9.12 -17.65
CA GLN A 321 -34.43 -10.38 -18.33
C GLN A 321 -34.95 -10.44 -19.78
N ASN A 322 -35.85 -9.56 -20.18
CA ASN A 322 -36.53 -9.62 -21.48
C ASN A 322 -35.63 -9.21 -22.65
N SER A 323 -34.62 -8.37 -22.43
CA SER A 323 -33.72 -7.86 -23.48
C SER A 323 -32.60 -8.84 -23.88
N ARG A 324 -32.47 -9.98 -23.17
CA ARG A 324 -31.44 -11.00 -23.45
C ARG A 324 -31.81 -11.88 -24.66
N MET A 325 -33.10 -12.07 -24.93
CA MET A 325 -33.54 -12.85 -26.10
C MET A 325 -33.36 -12.09 -27.41
N GLU A 326 -33.64 -10.78 -27.43
CA GLU A 326 -33.46 -9.95 -28.65
C GLU A 326 -31.98 -9.74 -28.98
N GLN A 327 -31.11 -9.53 -27.98
CA GLN A 327 -29.68 -9.32 -28.23
C GLN A 327 -28.92 -10.59 -28.67
N LEU A 328 -29.34 -11.77 -28.18
CA LEU A 328 -28.74 -13.03 -28.63
C LEU A 328 -29.16 -13.40 -30.06
N LEU A 329 -30.36 -13.01 -30.49
CA LEU A 329 -30.80 -13.14 -31.88
C LEU A 329 -30.01 -12.19 -32.80
N GLN A 330 -29.76 -10.96 -32.36
CA GLN A 330 -29.09 -9.95 -33.17
C GLN A 330 -27.57 -10.15 -33.31
N CYS A 331 -26.90 -10.69 -32.28
CA CYS A 331 -25.49 -11.11 -32.36
C CYS A 331 -25.27 -12.39 -33.17
N SER A 332 -26.28 -13.29 -33.25
CA SER A 332 -26.20 -14.49 -34.09
C SER A 332 -26.29 -14.16 -35.58
N GLU A 333 -27.00 -13.10 -35.97
CA GLU A 333 -27.18 -12.72 -37.37
C GLU A 333 -25.99 -11.94 -37.95
N THR A 334 -25.15 -11.33 -37.11
CA THR A 334 -24.06 -10.45 -37.56
C THR A 334 -22.69 -11.14 -37.63
N LEU A 335 -22.52 -12.33 -37.05
CA LEU A 335 -21.22 -13.02 -36.96
C LEU A 335 -21.07 -14.29 -37.81
N ILE A 336 -22.10 -14.69 -38.58
CA ILE A 336 -22.02 -15.88 -39.45
C ILE A 336 -22.46 -15.53 -40.88
N PRO A 337 -21.53 -15.34 -41.84
CA PRO A 337 -21.90 -15.23 -43.26
C PRO A 337 -22.58 -16.54 -43.71
N SER A 338 -23.60 -16.39 -44.57
CA SER A 338 -24.58 -17.40 -45.00
C SER A 338 -24.03 -18.63 -45.76
N SER A 339 -22.73 -18.88 -45.75
CA SER A 339 -22.11 -20.05 -46.37
C SER A 339 -21.51 -20.97 -45.30
N ILE A 340 -22.32 -21.88 -44.75
CA ILE A 340 -21.97 -23.23 -44.26
C ILE A 340 -23.26 -23.82 -43.67
N GLY A 341 -23.99 -24.58 -44.50
CA GLY A 341 -25.33 -25.12 -44.20
C GLY A 341 -25.37 -26.34 -43.26
N THR A 342 -24.37 -26.59 -42.42
CA THR A 342 -24.26 -27.88 -41.69
C THR A 342 -24.02 -27.78 -40.18
N ILE A 343 -24.23 -26.61 -39.56
CA ILE A 343 -24.13 -26.46 -38.10
C ILE A 343 -25.36 -25.74 -37.55
N ARG A 344 -26.56 -26.21 -37.90
CA ARG A 344 -27.82 -25.69 -37.33
C ARG A 344 -28.38 -26.52 -36.17
N GLU A 345 -27.89 -27.74 -35.96
CA GLU A 345 -28.45 -28.65 -34.94
C GLU A 345 -27.60 -28.84 -33.67
N VAL A 346 -26.33 -28.43 -33.64
CA VAL A 346 -25.46 -28.71 -32.47
C VAL A 346 -25.61 -27.66 -31.35
N VAL A 347 -26.14 -26.47 -31.65
CA VAL A 347 -26.19 -25.35 -30.68
C VAL A 347 -27.44 -25.34 -29.79
N LEU A 348 -28.49 -26.11 -30.12
CA LEU A 348 -29.75 -26.08 -29.36
C LEU A 348 -29.83 -27.05 -28.16
N ARG A 349 -28.75 -27.76 -27.80
CA ARG A 349 -28.79 -28.76 -26.70
C ARG A 349 -27.87 -28.54 -25.50
N THR A 350 -27.17 -27.41 -25.40
CA THR A 350 -26.30 -27.14 -24.24
C THR A 350 -26.39 -25.69 -23.79
N THR A 351 -27.48 -25.32 -23.13
CA THR A 351 -27.60 -24.02 -22.44
C THR A 351 -28.36 -24.15 -21.12
N THR A 352 -27.73 -24.80 -20.16
CA THR A 352 -27.93 -24.56 -18.73
C THR A 352 -26.58 -24.38 -18.07
N SER A 353 -25.97 -23.20 -18.21
CA SER A 353 -25.07 -22.64 -17.20
C SER A 353 -24.74 -21.17 -17.49
N SER A 354 -24.58 -20.39 -16.43
CA SER A 354 -24.31 -18.96 -16.42
C SER A 354 -23.00 -18.58 -17.12
N THR A 355 -23.05 -17.74 -18.16
CA THR A 355 -21.85 -17.10 -18.72
C THR A 355 -21.58 -15.77 -18.00
N ILE A 356 -20.59 -15.78 -17.11
CA ILE A 356 -19.83 -14.62 -16.66
C ILE A 356 -18.71 -14.45 -17.69
N MET A 357 -18.55 -13.26 -18.27
CA MET A 357 -17.40 -12.98 -19.15
C MET A 357 -16.15 -12.86 -18.27
N ARG A 358 -15.45 -13.98 -18.06
CA ARG A 358 -14.07 -14.00 -17.59
C ARG A 358 -13.16 -13.92 -18.81
N VAL A 359 -12.40 -12.83 -18.93
CA VAL A 359 -11.31 -12.76 -19.89
C VAL A 359 -10.16 -13.60 -19.33
N PHE A 360 -10.00 -14.83 -19.85
CA PHE A 360 -8.79 -15.62 -19.61
C PHE A 360 -7.76 -15.32 -20.69
N PRO A 361 -6.48 -15.07 -20.35
CA PRO A 361 -5.43 -14.99 -21.35
C PRO A 361 -5.19 -16.41 -21.89
N THR A 362 -5.53 -16.64 -23.16
CA THR A 362 -5.13 -17.84 -23.88
C THR A 362 -3.88 -17.53 -24.68
N HIS A 363 -2.74 -18.13 -24.29
CA HIS A 363 -1.53 -18.07 -25.11
C HIS A 363 -1.71 -18.98 -26.34
N PRO A 364 -1.54 -18.48 -27.59
CA PRO A 364 -1.46 -19.35 -28.74
C PRO A 364 -0.06 -19.98 -28.80
N ARG A 365 0.03 -21.31 -28.66
CA ARG A 365 1.20 -22.09 -29.07
C ARG A 365 1.27 -22.08 -30.60
N LEU A 366 2.18 -21.29 -31.16
CA LEU A 366 2.55 -21.40 -32.57
C LEU A 366 3.38 -22.67 -32.79
N SER A 367 2.77 -23.70 -33.40
CA SER A 367 3.48 -24.86 -33.93
C SER A 367 4.08 -24.50 -35.29
N PHE A 368 5.41 -24.38 -35.37
CA PHE A 368 6.12 -24.25 -36.63
C PHE A 368 6.18 -25.61 -37.35
N SER A 369 5.52 -25.72 -38.50
CA SER A 369 5.67 -26.84 -39.43
C SER A 369 6.93 -26.61 -40.28
N ARG A 370 7.93 -27.50 -40.14
CA ARG A 370 9.15 -27.51 -40.94
C ARG A 370 8.84 -28.19 -42.28
N SER A 371 8.69 -27.41 -43.35
CA SER A 371 8.80 -27.96 -44.72
C SER A 371 10.26 -27.99 -45.14
N ALA A 372 10.68 -29.18 -45.56
CA ALA A 372 11.98 -29.44 -46.16
C ALA A 372 12.11 -28.68 -47.49
N VAL A 373 13.27 -28.05 -47.70
CA VAL A 373 13.72 -27.65 -49.03
C VAL A 373 15.04 -28.33 -49.31
N GLU A 374 15.01 -28.97 -50.46
CA GLU A 374 15.85 -29.99 -51.03
C GLU A 374 17.17 -29.39 -51.57
N LYS A 375 18.28 -30.06 -51.29
CA LYS A 375 19.58 -29.82 -51.92
C LYS A 375 19.48 -30.20 -53.40
N THR A 376 19.79 -29.26 -54.29
CA THR A 376 20.29 -29.59 -55.62
C THR A 376 21.65 -28.92 -55.83
N SER A 377 22.57 -29.76 -56.30
CA SER A 377 23.98 -29.53 -56.62
C SER A 377 24.17 -29.02 -58.06
N SER A 378 25.42 -28.69 -58.39
CA SER A 378 26.01 -28.28 -59.70
C SER A 378 25.97 -26.76 -59.94
N THR A 379 27.06 -26.09 -60.32
CA THR A 379 28.38 -26.50 -60.86
C THR A 379 29.39 -25.40 -60.59
#